data_AF-A0A9E7H1M0-F1
#
_entry.id   AF-A0A9E7H1M0-F1
#
_cell.length_a   1.000
_cell.length_b   1.000
_cell.length_c   1.000
_cell.angle_alpha   90.00
_cell.angle_beta   90.00
_cell.angle_gamma   90.00
#
_symmetry.space_group_name_H-M   'P 1'
#
loop_
_entity.id
_entity.type
_entity.pdbx_description
1 polymer ?
#
loop_
_entity_poly.entity_id
_entity_poly.type
_entity_poly.pdbx_seq_one_letter_code
_entity_poly.pdbx_strand_id
1 'polypeptide(L)' 'MDFCLSWDISATPTFFFLKDGQQLDKLIGANRPELEQKILTLAGSTMPSSN' A
#
# COMPACT_ATOMS: atom_id res chain seq x y z
N MET A 1 16.89 5.37 -12.18
CA MET A 1 15.92 6.43 -11.82
C MET A 1 14.59 6.24 -12.55
N ASP A 2 14.62 5.74 -13.78
CA ASP A 2 13.44 5.56 -14.65
C ASP A 2 12.28 4.80 -14.02
N PHE A 3 12.56 3.78 -13.19
CA PHE A 3 11.53 3.04 -12.46
C PHE A 3 10.80 3.92 -11.44
N CYS A 4 11.52 4.71 -10.63
CA CYS A 4 10.90 5.59 -9.65
C CYS A 4 10.09 6.69 -10.34
N LEU A 5 10.56 7.19 -11.48
CA LEU A 5 9.86 8.20 -12.28
C LEU A 5 8.60 7.63 -12.94
N SER A 6 8.67 6.42 -13.52
CA SER A 6 7.51 5.80 -14.17
C SER A 6 6.39 5.44 -13.19
N TRP A 7 6.73 5.28 -11.91
CA TRP A 7 5.79 5.03 -10.82
C TRP A 7 5.48 6.26 -9.95
N ASP A 8 5.98 7.45 -10.31
CA ASP A 8 5.79 8.68 -9.52
C ASP A 8 6.16 8.50 -8.02
N ILE A 9 7.34 7.94 -7.78
CA ILE A 9 7.91 7.76 -6.44
C ILE A 9 8.72 9.01 -6.08
N SER A 10 8.10 9.90 -5.30
CA SER A 10 8.69 11.17 -4.85
C SER A 10 9.13 11.18 -3.38
N ALA A 11 8.79 10.14 -2.61
CA ALA A 11 9.14 10.04 -1.19
C ALA A 11 9.39 8.59 -0.74
N THR A 12 10.14 8.43 0.35
CA THR A 12 10.46 7.12 0.94
C THR A 12 10.04 7.05 2.41
N PRO A 13 9.45 5.94 2.88
CA PRO A 13 8.99 4.80 2.09
C PRO A 13 7.73 5.12 1.25
N THR A 14 7.54 4.40 0.15
CA THR A 14 6.27 4.39 -0.63
C THR A 14 5.87 2.94 -0.85
N PHE A 15 4.63 2.60 -0.55
CA PHE A 15 4.04 1.28 -0.75
C PHE A 15 3.01 1.35 -1.88
N PHE A 16 3.12 0.47 -2.88
CA PHE A 16 2.10 0.27 -3.92
C PHE A 16 1.42 -1.06 -3.69
N PHE A 17 0.11 -1.10 -3.82
CA PHE A 17 -0.67 -2.32 -3.74
C PHE A 17 -1.15 -2.69 -5.14
N LEU A 18 -0.72 -3.85 -5.63
CA LEU A 18 -0.97 -4.29 -7.00
C LEU A 18 -1.79 -5.56 -7.03
N LYS A 19 -2.68 -5.69 -8.03
CA LYS A 19 -3.33 -6.94 -8.40
C LYS A 19 -3.27 -7.09 -9.90
N ASP A 20 -2.78 -8.23 -10.38
CA ASP A 20 -2.63 -8.53 -11.81
C ASP A 20 -1.84 -7.45 -12.57
N GLY A 21 -0.82 -6.87 -11.92
CA GLY A 21 0.02 -5.80 -12.48
C GLY A 21 -0.62 -4.40 -12.49
N GLN A 22 -1.87 -4.27 -12.04
CA GLN A 22 -2.57 -2.99 -11.93
C GLN A 22 -2.50 -2.43 -10.52
N GLN A 23 -2.31 -1.12 -10.40
CA GLN A 23 -2.32 -0.42 -9.12
C GLN A 23 -3.74 -0.33 -8.56
N LEU A 24 -3.93 -0.84 -7.35
CA LEU A 24 -5.16 -0.72 -6.57
C LEU A 24 -5.11 0.47 -5.61
N ASP A 25 -3.96 0.68 -4.96
CA ASP A 25 -3.79 1.70 -3.91
C ASP A 25 -2.30 2.07 -3.75
N LYS A 26 -2.02 3.16 -3.03
CA LYS A 26 -0.68 3.65 -2.65
C LYS A 26 -0.71 4.18 -1.22
N LEU A 27 0.40 4.02 -0.51
CA LEU A 27 0.67 4.68 0.77
C LEU A 27 2.05 5.35 0.72
N ILE A 28 2.12 6.63 1.06
CA ILE A 28 3.36 7.40 1.12
C ILE A 28 3.70 7.66 2.59
N GLY A 29 4.94 7.39 2.98
CA GLY A 29 5.44 7.57 4.34
C GLY A 29 5.22 6.36 5.24
N ALA A 30 5.71 6.48 6.47
CA ALA A 30 5.75 5.38 7.44
C ALA A 30 4.51 5.34 8.36
N ASN A 31 3.30 5.28 7.78
CA ASN A 31 2.06 5.12 8.56
C ASN A 31 1.72 3.64 8.76
N ARG A 32 2.14 3.06 9.88
CA ARG A 32 1.94 1.63 10.18
C ARG A 32 0.45 1.22 10.28
N PRO A 33 -0.40 1.89 11.09
CA PRO A 33 -1.81 1.50 11.18
C PRO A 33 -2.54 1.51 9.83
N GLU A 34 -2.29 2.52 9.01
CA GLU A 34 -2.90 2.63 7.68
C GLU A 34 -2.39 1.54 6.73
N LEU A 35 -1.10 1.21 6.78
CA LEU A 35 -0.51 0.11 6.02
C LEU A 35 -1.20 -1.22 6.37
N GLU A 36 -1.32 -1.54 7.66
CA GLU A 36 -1.96 -2.78 8.15
C GLU A 36 -3.42 -2.86 7.71
N GLN A 37 -4.17 -1.75 7.82
CA GLN A 37 -5.57 -1.68 7.37
C GLN A 37 -5.71 -1.91 5.86
N LYS A 38 -4.85 -1.28 5.04
CA LYS A 38 -4.86 -1.45 3.58
C LYS A 38 -4.55 -2.89 3.19
N ILE A 39 -3.56 -3.52 3.83
CA ILE A 39 -3.21 -4.94 3.60
C ILE A 39 -4.42 -5.84 3.83
N LEU A 40 -5.08 -5.73 4.98
CA LEU A 40 -6.19 -6.60 5.33
C LEU A 40 -7.41 -6.37 4.43
N THR A 41 -7.74 -5.10 4.18
CA THR A 41 -8.83 -4.71 3.28
C THR A 41 -8.65 -5.31 1.89
N LEU A 42 -7.44 -5.20 1.33
CA LEU A 42 -7.14 -5.71 -0.01
C LEU A 42 -6.97 -7.23 -0.07
N ALA A 43 -6.55 -7.85 1.04
CA ALA A 43 -6.53 -9.31 1.19
C ALA A 43 -7.93 -9.92 1.38
N GLY A 44 -8.99 -9.12 1.43
CA GLY A 44 -10.34 -9.57 1.75
C GLY A 44 -10.46 -10.12 3.18
N SER A 45 -9.52 -9.76 4.05
CA SER A 45 -9.47 -10.19 5.45
C SER A 45 -10.07 -9.09 6.32
N THR A 46 -11.04 -9.43 7.15
CA THR A 46 -11.53 -8.50 8.18
C THR A 46 -10.48 -8.43 9.29
N MET A 47 -10.11 -7.23 9.72
CA MET A 47 -9.39 -7.02 10.99
C MET A 47 -10.08 -7.85 12.08
N PRO A 48 -9.37 -8.71 12.82
CA PRO A 48 -9.96 -9.36 13.98
C PRO A 48 -10.39 -8.25 14.94
N SER A 49 -11.70 -8.09 15.12
CA SER A 49 -12.26 -7.21 16.14
C SER A 49 -11.69 -7.66 17.48
N SER A 50 -10.89 -6.79 18.09
CA SER A 50 -10.36 -7.00 19.43
C SER A 50 -11.53 -7.06 20.41
N ASN A 51 -11.88 -8.28 20.83
CA ASN A 51 -12.64 -8.51 22.05
C ASN A 51 -11.73 -8.36 23.28
#